data_AF-A0A954BEW6-F1
#
_entry.id   AF-A0A954BEW6-F1
#
_cell.length_a   1.000
_cell.length_b   1.000
_cell.length_c   1.000
_cell.angle_alpha   90.00
_cell.angle_beta   90.00
_cell.angle_gamma   90.00
#
_symmetry.space_group_name_H-M   'P 1'
#
loop_
_entity.id
_entity.type
_entity.pdbx_description
1 polymer ?
#
loop_
_entity_poly.entity_id
_entity_poly.type
_entity_poly.pdbx_seq_one_letter_code
_entity_poly.pdbx_strand_id
1 'polypeptide(L)' 'RAEHGFVERYFDMLKAGGAKHHSELLAPFGLDATDPAFWNIGLAMIEELIVELEGMEAA' A
#
# COMPACT_ATOMS: atom_id res chain seq x y z
N ARG A 1 -5.33 14.03 2.24
CA ARG A 1 -6.46 13.71 3.16
C ARG A 1 -6.77 12.23 2.98
N ALA A 2 -6.79 11.42 4.04
CA ALA A 2 -7.16 10.01 3.89
C ALA A 2 -8.60 9.92 3.37
N GLU A 3 -8.83 8.99 2.43
CA GLU A 3 -10.14 8.73 1.85
C GLU A 3 -11.13 8.28 2.93
N HIS A 4 -12.39 8.65 2.79
CA HIS A 4 -13.38 8.45 3.87
C HIS A 4 -13.57 6.95 4.13
N GLY A 5 -13.44 6.54 5.39
CA GLY A 5 -13.58 5.13 5.79
C GLY A 5 -12.32 4.27 5.58
N PHE A 6 -11.19 4.84 5.14
CA PHE A 6 -9.93 4.09 5.07
C PHE A 6 -9.54 3.48 6.44
N VAL A 7 -9.61 4.30 7.50
CA VAL A 7 -9.23 3.90 8.86
C VAL A 7 -10.06 2.71 9.34
N GLU A 8 -11.37 2.73 9.10
CA GLU A 8 -12.28 1.66 9.50
C GLU A 8 -11.95 0.35 8.76
N ARG A 9 -11.82 0.41 7.42
CA ARG A 9 -11.46 -0.78 6.61
C ARG A 9 -10.09 -1.33 7.01
N TYR A 10 -9.14 -0.46 7.33
CA TYR A 10 -7.82 -0.87 7.82
C TYR A 10 -7.90 -1.61 9.15
N PHE A 11 -8.67 -1.10 10.12
CA PHE A 11 -8.87 -1.81 11.39
C PHE A 11 -9.58 -3.14 11.21
N ASP A 12 -10.57 -3.22 10.33
CA ASP A 12 -11.28 -4.48 10.07
C ASP A 12 -10.37 -5.53 9.41
N MET A 13 -9.50 -5.10 8.49
CA MET A 13 -8.45 -5.94 7.91
C MET A 13 -7.50 -6.48 9.00
N LEU A 14 -6.99 -5.61 9.89
CA LEU A 14 -6.09 -6.01 10.97
C LEU A 14 -6.76 -6.97 11.95
N LYS A 15 -8.02 -6.72 12.33
CA LYS A 15 -8.79 -7.60 13.22
C LYS A 15 -9.00 -8.99 12.63
N ALA A 16 -9.12 -9.10 11.30
CA ALA A 16 -9.29 -10.38 10.63
C ALA A 16 -8.04 -11.26 10.70
N GLY A 17 -6.84 -10.69 10.93
CA GLY A 17 -5.59 -11.42 11.05
C GLY A 17 -5.38 -12.40 9.89
N GLY A 18 -5.03 -13.65 10.20
CA GLY A 18 -4.88 -14.72 9.20
C GLY A 18 -6.16 -15.51 8.90
N ALA A 19 -7.33 -15.05 9.35
CA ALA A 19 -8.58 -15.79 9.18
C ALA A 19 -9.16 -15.73 7.75
N LYS A 20 -8.69 -14.79 6.92
CA LYS A 20 -9.11 -14.61 5.52
C LYS A 20 -7.90 -14.64 4.60
N HIS A 21 -8.13 -15.06 3.36
CA HIS A 21 -7.07 -15.03 2.34
C HIS A 21 -6.68 -13.58 2.02
N HIS A 22 -5.42 -13.34 1.65
CA HIS A 22 -4.91 -11.98 1.40
C HIS A 22 -5.70 -11.23 0.32
N SER A 23 -6.19 -11.92 -0.71
CA SER A 23 -7.03 -11.32 -1.76
C SER A 23 -8.36 -10.80 -1.20
N GLU A 24 -8.97 -11.51 -0.25
CA GLU A 24 -10.22 -11.08 0.41
C GLU A 24 -9.99 -9.88 1.33
N LEU A 25 -8.81 -9.81 1.98
CA LEU A 25 -8.43 -8.70 2.84
C LEU A 25 -8.13 -7.42 2.07
N LEU A 26 -7.63 -7.54 0.84
CA LEU A 26 -7.25 -6.41 -0.01
C LEU A 26 -8.40 -5.87 -0.87
N ALA A 27 -9.40 -6.70 -1.19
CA ALA A 27 -10.55 -6.31 -2.00
C ALA A 27 -11.31 -5.04 -1.51
N PRO A 28 -11.51 -4.79 -0.20
CA PRO A 28 -12.15 -3.56 0.31
C PRO A 28 -11.34 -2.27 0.04
N PHE A 29 -10.07 -2.40 -0.35
CA PHE A 29 -9.21 -1.30 -0.74
C PHE A 29 -9.12 -1.15 -2.27
N GLY A 30 -9.80 -2.02 -3.02
CA GLY A 30 -9.67 -2.09 -4.48
C GLY A 30 -8.28 -2.57 -4.93
N LEU A 31 -7.58 -3.30 -4.07
CA LEU A 31 -6.21 -3.77 -4.32
C LEU A 31 -6.20 -5.25 -4.70
N ASP A 32 -5.38 -5.60 -5.68
CA ASP A 32 -5.10 -6.96 -6.10
C ASP A 32 -3.58 -7.16 -6.19
N ALA A 33 -3.03 -7.97 -5.30
CA ALA A 33 -1.58 -8.24 -5.25
C ALA A 33 -1.10 -9.14 -6.41
N THR A 34 -2.01 -9.75 -7.17
CA THR A 34 -1.67 -10.53 -8.36
C THR A 34 -1.51 -9.66 -9.61
N ASP A 35 -2.02 -8.42 -9.58
CA ASP A 35 -1.84 -7.45 -10.65
C ASP A 35 -0.44 -6.81 -10.57
N PRO A 36 0.42 -6.91 -11.60
CA PRO A 36 1.69 -6.21 -11.63
C PRO A 36 1.56 -4.69 -11.47
N ALA A 37 0.45 -4.08 -11.90
CA ALA A 37 0.22 -2.65 -11.76
C ALA A 37 0.15 -2.22 -10.28
N PHE A 38 -0.30 -3.09 -9.38
CA PHE A 38 -0.27 -2.84 -7.94
C PHE A 38 1.16 -2.62 -7.43
N TRP A 39 2.10 -3.46 -7.85
CA TRP A 39 3.49 -3.38 -7.43
C TRP A 39 4.21 -2.15 -7.98
N ASN A 40 3.84 -1.70 -9.18
CA ASN A 40 4.41 -0.49 -9.77
C ASN A 40 4.16 0.75 -8.90
N ILE A 41 3.05 0.81 -8.15
CA ILE A 41 2.76 1.90 -7.22
C ILE A 41 3.82 1.94 -6.11
N GLY A 42 4.10 0.80 -5.48
CA GLY A 42 5.07 0.70 -4.39
C GLY A 42 6.51 0.94 -4.86
N LEU A 43 6.86 0.44 -6.05
CA LEU A 43 8.19 0.64 -6.64
C LEU A 43 8.44 2.12 -6.99
N ALA A 44 7.45 2.81 -7.55
CA ALA A 44 7.57 4.24 -7.85
C ALA A 44 7.77 5.08 -6.56
N MET A 45 7.06 4.74 -5.48
CA MET A 45 7.28 5.40 -4.20
C MET A 45 8.71 5.19 -3.67
N ILE A 46 9.27 3.98 -3.81
CA ILE A 46 10.64 3.69 -3.38
C ILE A 46 11.65 4.45 -4.26
N GLU A 47 11.41 4.52 -5.57
CA GLU A 47 12.23 5.30 -6.50
C GLU A 47 12.28 6.78 -6.11
N GLU A 48 11.12 7.39 -5.80
CA GLU A 48 11.05 8.77 -5.32
C GLU A 48 11.85 8.99 -4.02
N LEU A 49 11.78 8.05 -3.07
CA LEU A 49 12.55 8.11 -1.82
C LEU A 49 14.07 8.01 -2.06
N ILE A 50 14.50 7.21 -3.05
CA ILE A 50 15.92 7.11 -3.43
C ILE A 50 16.38 8.43 -4.04
N VAL A 51 15.60 9.01 -4.95
CA VAL A 51 15.92 10.32 -5.56
C VAL A 51 16.02 11.42 -4.50
N GLU A 52 15.10 11.43 -3.53
CA GLU A 52 15.16 12.37 -2.39
C GLU A 52 16.46 12.20 -1.60
N LEU A 53 16.82 10.94 -1.28
CA LEU A 53 18.04 10.63 -0.54
C LEU A 53 19.31 11.04 -1.30
N GLU A 54 19.42 10.71 -2.58
CA GLU A 54 20.56 11.10 -3.44
C GLU A 54 20.70 12.62 -3.53
N GLY A 55 19.58 13.36 -3.58
CA GLY A 55 19.57 14.81 -3.58
C GLY A 55 20.08 15.43 -2.26
N MET A 56 19.91 14.74 -1.13
CA MET A 56 20.44 15.18 0.16
C MET A 56 21.95 14.96 0.28
N GLU A 57 22.49 13.90 -0.33
CA GLU A 57 23.94 13.62 -0.34
C GLU A 57 24.72 14.55 -1.28
N ALA A 58 24.06 15.09 -2.31
CA ALA A 58 24.67 16.01 -3.27
C ALA A 58 24.75 17.48 -2.77
N ALA A 59 24.17 17.79 -1.61
CA ALA A 59 24.13 19.12 -0.99
C ALA A 59 25.22 19.32 0.08
#